data_AF-K2FBE9-F1
#
_entry.id   AF-K2FBE9-F1
#
_cell.length_a   1.000
_cell.length_b   1.000
_cell.length_c   1.000
_cell.angle_alpha   90.00
_cell.angle_beta   90.00
_cell.angle_gamma   90.00
#
_symmetry.space_group_name_H-M   'P 1'
#
loop_
_entity.id
_entity.type
_entity.pdbx_description
1 polymer ?
#
loop_
_entity_poly.entity_id
_entity_poly.type
_entity_poly.pdbx_seq_one_letter_code
_entity_poly.pdbx_strand_id
1 'polypeptide(L)'
;MPYLEKYMDNKYSKLESNIKIKFSDRNLLENVFIHRSYLNEHKNSNFKSNERLEFLGDSVLSLITSVYLFKNYPELKEGDYTEIKSAIVKMESLAEASKKIELNS
;
A
#
# COMPACT_ATOMS: atom_id res chain seq x y z
N MET A 1 -33.67 11.43 -4.49
CA MET A 1 -33.56 12.32 -3.31
C MET A 1 -32.07 12.62 -3.05
N PRO A 2 -31.55 13.76 -3.54
CA PRO A 2 -30.12 14.11 -3.55
C PRO A 2 -29.51 14.39 -2.16
N TYR A 3 -30.32 14.38 -1.10
CA TYR A 3 -29.85 14.60 0.28
C TYR A 3 -29.11 13.40 0.88
N LEU A 4 -29.28 12.18 0.34
CA LEU A 4 -28.63 10.98 0.87
C LEU A 4 -27.21 10.74 0.30
N GLU A 5 -26.88 11.29 -0.87
CA GLU A 5 -25.49 11.25 -1.40
C GLU A 5 -24.52 12.06 -0.55
N LYS A 6 -25.01 13.12 0.12
CA LYS A 6 -24.21 14.03 0.95
C LYS A 6 -23.69 13.39 2.25
N TYR A 7 -24.25 12.24 2.66
CA TYR A 7 -23.90 11.52 3.89
C TYR A 7 -23.21 10.18 3.66
N MET A 8 -22.83 9.85 2.42
CA MET A 8 -21.81 8.83 2.17
C MET A 8 -20.46 9.44 2.49
N ASP A 9 -20.23 9.62 3.79
CA ASP A 9 -18.97 10.02 4.37
C ASP A 9 -17.93 9.01 3.90
N ASN A 10 -17.22 9.37 2.83
CA ASN A 10 -16.23 8.49 2.23
C ASN A 10 -15.08 8.48 3.24
N LYS A 11 -15.10 7.47 4.12
CA LYS A 11 -14.11 7.13 5.16
C LYS A 11 -12.66 7.31 4.67
N TYR A 12 -12.43 7.16 3.37
CA TYR A 12 -11.13 7.24 2.71
C TYR A 12 -10.95 8.46 1.80
N SER A 13 -11.86 9.43 1.78
CA SER A 13 -11.78 10.64 0.94
C SER A 13 -10.49 11.42 1.15
N LYS A 14 -10.07 11.56 2.41
CA LYS A 14 -8.82 12.24 2.77
C LYS A 14 -7.62 11.48 2.21
N LEU A 15 -7.59 10.16 2.41
CA LEU A 15 -6.54 9.30 1.86
C LEU A 15 -6.45 9.41 0.34
N GLU A 16 -7.56 9.21 -0.37
CA GLU A 16 -7.62 9.29 -1.84
C GLU A 16 -7.12 10.64 -2.38
N SER A 17 -7.39 11.72 -1.63
CA SER A 17 -6.91 13.06 -1.96
C SER A 17 -5.41 13.20 -1.72
N ASN A 18 -4.90 12.67 -0.60
CA ASN A 18 -3.48 12.72 -0.24
C ASN A 18 -2.60 11.93 -1.23
N ILE A 19 -3.02 10.72 -1.61
CA ILE A 19 -2.30 9.88 -2.58
C ILE A 19 -2.64 10.23 -4.03
N LYS A 20 -3.60 11.13 -4.26
CA LYS A 20 -4.10 11.55 -5.58
C LYS A 20 -4.57 10.38 -6.46
N ILE A 21 -5.15 9.36 -5.84
CA ILE A 21 -5.69 8.17 -6.51
C ILE A 21 -7.13 7.99 -6.08
N LYS A 22 -8.03 7.81 -7.06
CA LYS A 22 -9.42 7.43 -6.84
C LYS A 22 -9.57 5.93 -7.08
N PHE A 23 -10.09 5.20 -6.09
CA PHE A 23 -10.37 3.78 -6.24
C PHE A 23 -11.72 3.59 -6.92
N SER A 24 -11.72 2.95 -8.09
CA SER A 24 -12.94 2.56 -8.79
C SER A 24 -13.71 1.45 -8.05
N ASP A 25 -12.98 0.56 -7.37
CA ASP A 25 -13.55 -0.50 -6.54
C ASP A 25 -13.40 -0.15 -5.05
N ARG A 26 -14.54 0.13 -4.41
CA ARG A 26 -14.61 0.50 -3.00
C ARG A 26 -14.38 -0.70 -2.07
N ASN A 27 -14.78 -1.90 -2.49
CA ASN A 27 -14.52 -3.12 -1.73
C ASN A 27 -13.03 -3.43 -1.69
N LEU A 28 -12.32 -3.16 -2.79
CA LEU A 28 -10.85 -3.25 -2.82
C LEU A 28 -10.23 -2.28 -1.81
N LEU A 29 -10.66 -1.02 -1.79
CA LEU A 29 -10.15 -0.02 -0.85
C LEU A 29 -10.39 -0.41 0.61
N GLU A 30 -11.55 -0.96 0.93
CA GLU A 30 -11.84 -1.49 2.27
C GLU A 30 -10.93 -2.68 2.61
N ASN A 31 -10.74 -3.60 1.66
CA ASN A 31 -9.93 -4.80 1.84
C ASN A 31 -8.46 -4.48 2.16
N VAL A 32 -7.88 -3.45 1.53
CA VAL A 32 -6.48 -3.03 1.71
C VAL A 32 -6.11 -2.83 3.19
N PHE A 33 -7.06 -2.47 4.04
CA PHE A 33 -6.85 -2.22 5.47
C PHE A 33 -7.17 -3.40 6.39
N ILE A 34 -7.53 -4.56 5.85
CA ILE A 34 -7.92 -5.73 6.65
C ILE A 34 -6.71 -6.64 6.83
N HIS A 35 -6.06 -6.52 7.99
CA HIS A 35 -4.95 -7.40 8.36
C HIS A 35 -5.43 -8.76 8.87
N ARG A 36 -4.63 -9.83 8.70
CA ARG A 36 -4.98 -11.19 9.15
C ARG A 36 -5.27 -11.25 10.67
N SER A 37 -4.60 -10.44 11.48
CA SER A 37 -4.87 -10.36 12.94
C SER A 37 -6.32 -9.97 13.24
N TYR A 38 -6.89 -9.03 12.47
CA TYR A 38 -8.26 -8.59 12.66
C TYR A 38 -9.27 -9.71 12.39
N LEU A 39 -9.02 -10.53 11.37
CA LEU A 39 -9.86 -11.69 11.04
C LEU A 39 -9.79 -12.80 12.10
N ASN A 40 -8.62 -12.99 12.71
CA ASN A 40 -8.45 -13.98 13.76
C ASN A 40 -9.28 -13.65 15.01
N GLU A 41 -9.46 -12.36 15.30
CA GLU A 41 -10.31 -11.85 16.38
C GLU A 41 -11.81 -11.84 16.00
N HIS A 42 -12.13 -11.70 14.70
CA HIS A 42 -13.49 -11.60 14.17
C HIS A 42 -13.82 -12.77 13.23
N LYS A 43 -13.83 -13.99 13.79
CA LYS A 43 -14.00 -15.27 13.04
C LYS A 43 -15.30 -15.39 12.23
N ASN A 44 -16.33 -14.58 12.52
CA ASN A 44 -17.61 -14.56 11.80
C ASN A 44 -17.66 -13.49 10.70
N SER A 45 -16.55 -12.81 10.40
CA SER A 45 -16.51 -11.83 9.33
C SER A 45 -16.25 -12.50 7.97
N ASN A 46 -16.99 -12.09 6.94
CA ASN A 46 -16.79 -12.57 5.55
C ASN A 46 -15.65 -11.84 4.82
N PHE A 47 -14.81 -11.10 5.55
CA PHE A 47 -13.74 -10.32 4.98
C PHE A 47 -12.52 -11.19 4.66
N LYS A 48 -11.74 -10.79 3.65
CA LYS A 48 -10.46 -11.41 3.28
C LYS A 48 -9.32 -10.50 3.70
N SER A 49 -8.19 -11.09 4.10
CA SER A 49 -7.01 -10.31 4.45
C SER A 49 -6.38 -9.67 3.21
N ASN A 50 -5.66 -8.59 3.43
CA ASN A 50 -4.91 -7.86 2.40
C ASN A 50 -3.62 -8.58 1.94
N GLU A 51 -3.29 -9.75 2.47
CA GLU A 51 -1.98 -10.40 2.24
C GLU A 51 -1.68 -10.72 0.78
N ARG A 52 -2.72 -11.04 0.00
CA ARG A 52 -2.54 -11.22 -1.46
C ARG A 52 -2.20 -9.91 -2.16
N LEU A 53 -2.73 -8.78 -1.66
CA LEU A 53 -2.42 -7.44 -2.16
C LEU A 53 -1.02 -7.02 -1.71
N GLU A 54 -0.63 -7.33 -0.48
CA GLU A 54 0.72 -7.10 0.06
C GLU A 54 1.78 -7.83 -0.78
N PHE A 55 1.58 -9.14 -1.02
CA PHE A 55 2.47 -9.94 -1.87
C PHE A 55 2.66 -9.34 -3.27
N LEU A 56 1.57 -8.86 -3.88
CA LEU A 56 1.63 -8.20 -5.18
C LEU A 56 2.35 -6.84 -5.10
N GLY A 57 2.04 -6.05 -4.06
CA GLY A 57 2.63 -4.75 -3.81
C GLY A 57 4.16 -4.82 -3.65
N ASP A 58 4.65 -5.80 -2.87
CA ASP A 58 6.08 -6.04 -2.68
C ASP A 58 6.79 -6.37 -4.00
N SER A 59 6.15 -7.18 -4.84
CA SER A 59 6.69 -7.52 -6.16
C SER A 59 6.78 -6.28 -7.06
N VAL A 60 5.76 -5.43 -7.04
CA VAL A 60 5.72 -4.17 -7.81
C VAL A 60 6.79 -3.18 -7.30
N LEU A 61 6.91 -2.99 -5.98
CA LEU A 61 7.91 -2.11 -5.37
C LEU A 61 9.33 -2.60 -5.65
N SER A 62 9.56 -3.90 -5.59
CA SER A 62 10.84 -4.53 -5.92
C SER A 62 11.23 -4.29 -7.38
N LEU A 63 10.28 -4.44 -8.31
CA LEU A 63 10.50 -4.17 -9.73
C LEU A 63 10.83 -2.69 -9.98
N ILE A 64 10.01 -1.77 -9.47
CA ILE A 64 10.20 -0.32 -9.69
C ILE A 64 11.55 0.13 -9.11
N THR A 65 11.90 -0.34 -7.90
CA THR A 65 13.20 -0.05 -7.28
C THR A 65 14.34 -0.59 -8.13
N SER A 66 14.23 -1.82 -8.64
CA SER A 66 15.25 -2.43 -9.48
C SER A 66 15.46 -1.64 -10.79
N VAL A 67 14.36 -1.24 -11.44
CA VAL A 67 14.40 -0.43 -12.67
C VAL A 67 15.01 0.95 -12.39
N TYR A 68 14.66 1.58 -11.27
CA TYR A 68 15.22 2.88 -10.88
C TYR A 68 16.72 2.79 -10.65
N LEU A 69 17.18 1.79 -9.88
CA LEU A 69 18.60 1.61 -9.59
C LEU A 69 19.42 1.33 -10.86
N PHE A 70 18.94 0.40 -11.68
CA PHE A 70 19.60 0.04 -12.94
C PHE A 70 19.77 1.23 -13.90
N LYS A 71 18.78 2.13 -13.96
CA LYS A 71 18.83 3.29 -14.85
C LYS A 71 19.68 4.44 -14.33
N ASN A 72 19.70 4.67 -13.02
CA ASN A 72 20.29 5.88 -12.45
C ASN A 72 21.67 5.66 -11.83
N TYR A 73 22.05 4.41 -11.55
CA TYR A 73 23.33 4.07 -10.92
C TYR A 73 24.04 2.92 -11.65
N PRO A 74 24.27 3.01 -12.98
CA PRO A 74 24.79 1.92 -13.80
C PRO A 74 26.18 1.41 -13.39
N GLU A 75 26.93 2.21 -12.63
CA GLU A 75 28.27 1.90 -12.11
C GLU A 75 28.28 0.94 -10.91
N LEU A 76 27.13 0.73 -10.27
CA LEU A 76 27.01 -0.16 -9.11
C LEU A 76 27.14 -1.63 -9.50
N LYS A 77 27.67 -2.43 -8.57
CA LYS A 77 27.74 -3.88 -8.74
C LYS A 77 26.40 -4.52 -8.35
N GLU A 78 26.20 -5.74 -8.80
CA GLU A 78 24.99 -6.52 -8.50
C GLU A 78 24.71 -6.65 -6.98
N GLY A 79 25.77 -6.83 -6.18
CA GLY A 79 25.67 -6.88 -4.72
C GLY A 79 25.10 -5.59 -4.12
N ASP A 80 25.56 -4.43 -4.62
CA ASP A 80 25.11 -3.11 -4.16
C ASP A 80 23.62 -2.90 -4.50
N TYR A 81 23.18 -3.30 -5.70
CA TYR A 81 21.77 -3.24 -6.08
C TYR A 81 20.89 -4.07 -5.13
N THR A 82 21.36 -5.25 -4.74
CA THR A 82 20.61 -6.15 -3.84
C THR A 82 20.53 -5.56 -2.43
N GLU A 83 21.63 -5.02 -1.91
CA GLU A 83 21.67 -4.38 -0.60
C GLU A 83 20.75 -3.15 -0.54
N ILE A 84 20.87 -2.24 -1.51
CA ILE A 84 20.06 -1.01 -1.57
C ILE A 84 18.58 -1.34 -1.74
N LYS A 85 18.24 -2.27 -2.65
CA LYS A 85 16.85 -2.70 -2.84
C LYS A 85 16.26 -3.27 -1.55
N SER A 86 17.01 -4.11 -0.83
CA SER A 86 16.56 -4.67 0.44
C SER A 86 16.38 -3.58 1.51
N ALA A 87 17.24 -2.56 1.52
CA ALA A 87 17.11 -1.42 2.41
C ALA A 87 15.92 -0.49 2.09
N ILE A 88 15.50 -0.40 0.82
CA ILE A 88 14.34 0.41 0.39
C ILE A 88 13.02 -0.32 0.66
N VAL A 89 12.93 -1.62 0.35
CA VAL A 89 11.68 -2.40 0.39
C VAL A 89 11.50 -3.13 1.73
N LYS A 90 12.14 -2.64 2.80
CA LYS A 90 11.96 -3.18 4.17
C LYS A 90 10.88 -2.43 4.95
N MET A 91 10.34 -3.10 5.96
CA MET A 91 9.24 -2.62 6.80
C MET A 91 9.50 -1.22 7.36
N GLU A 92 10.69 -0.92 7.87
CA GLU A 92 10.99 0.38 8.49
C GLU A 92 10.93 1.53 7.47
N SER A 93 11.51 1.31 6.29
CA SER A 93 11.54 2.28 5.19
C SER A 93 10.12 2.53 4.66
N LEU A 94 9.33 1.47 4.50
CA LEU A 94 7.94 1.55 4.06
C LEU A 94 7.03 2.20 5.13
N ALA A 95 7.29 1.95 6.41
CA ALA A 95 6.57 2.60 7.51
C ALA A 95 6.88 4.11 7.59
N GLU A 96 8.10 4.53 7.26
CA GLU A 96 8.43 5.95 7.14
C GLU A 96 7.73 6.57 5.92
N ALA A 97 7.74 5.88 4.78
CA ALA A 97 7.03 6.33 3.58
C ALA A 97 5.52 6.46 3.81
N SER A 98 4.90 5.52 4.53
CA SER A 98 3.46 5.54 4.83
C SER A 98 3.06 6.74 5.68
N LYS A 99 3.92 7.19 6.60
CA LYS A 99 3.73 8.43 7.38
C LYS A 99 3.75 9.67 6.49
N LYS A 100 4.66 9.73 5.50
CA LYS A 100 4.80 10.87 4.58
C LYS A 100 3.57 11.04 3.69
N ILE A 101 2.87 9.95 3.38
CA ILE A 101 1.61 9.98 2.61
C ILE A 101 0.36 10.00 3.50
N GLU A 102 0.52 10.17 4.82
CA GLU A 102 -0.55 10.18 5.82
C GLU A 102 -1.45 8.93 5.79
N LEU A 103 -0.89 7.77 5.44
CA LEU A 103 -1.63 6.50 5.40
C LEU A 103 -1.91 5.95 6.81
N ASN A 104 -1.09 6.30 7.79
CA ASN A 104 -1.30 6.01 9.21
C ASN A 104 -2.11 7.13 9.87
N SER A 105 -3.44 7.06 9.78
CA SER A 105 -4.37 7.89 10.58
C SER A 105 -5.16 7.01 11.53
#